data_AF-A0A380NXU6-F1
#
_entry.id   AF-A0A380NXU6-F1
#
_cell.length_a   1.000
_cell.length_b   1.000
_cell.length_c   1.000
_cell.angle_alpha   90.00
_cell.angle_beta   90.00
_cell.angle_gamma   90.00
#
_symmetry.space_group_name_H-M   'P 1'
#
loop_
_entity.id
_entity.type
_entity.pdbx_description
1 polymer ?
#
loop_
_entity_poly.entity_id
_entity_poly.type
_entity_poly.pdbx_seq_one_letter_code
_entity_poly.pdbx_strand_id
1 'polypeptide(L)'
;MITDYSSVSFDFALQNRPVIYYQFDELVENRHFAIDPHDIVGPVVDNQDDVLFALKNALRQEHLTNAQRSQLPENVYMQMDTHARKRLTKAIQKRFEK
;
A
#
# COMPACT_ATOMS: atom_id res chain seq x y z
N MET A 1 -6.14 6.31 3.94
CA MET A 1 -5.02 6.30 4.91
C MET A 1 -4.12 7.50 4.60
N ILE A 2 -3.57 8.15 5.62
CA ILE A 2 -2.44 9.08 5.45
C ILE A 2 -1.26 8.41 6.14
N THR A 3 -0.12 8.31 5.46
CA THR A 3 1.10 7.68 5.97
C THR A 3 2.33 8.37 5.41
N ASP A 4 3.50 8.08 5.92
CA ASP A 4 4.79 8.57 5.44
C ASP A 4 5.49 7.52 4.53
N TYR A 5 6.20 6.58 5.14
CA TYR A 5 7.07 5.57 4.51
C TYR A 5 6.65 4.13 4.90
N SER A 6 5.43 3.93 5.39
CA SER A 6 4.92 2.61 5.76
C SER A 6 4.43 1.80 4.56
N SER A 7 4.96 0.59 4.37
CA SER A 7 4.44 -0.38 3.40
C SER A 7 3.01 -0.87 3.71
N VAL A 8 2.50 -0.63 4.93
CA VAL A 8 1.12 -0.95 5.33
C VAL A 8 0.08 -0.23 4.47
N SER A 9 0.44 0.89 3.83
CA SER A 9 -0.41 1.54 2.83
C SER A 9 -0.87 0.59 1.73
N PHE A 10 -0.03 -0.37 1.38
CA PHE A 10 -0.27 -1.31 0.31
C PHE A 10 -1.38 -2.31 0.67
N ASP A 11 -1.32 -2.87 1.88
CA ASP A 11 -2.40 -3.72 2.42
C ASP A 11 -3.71 -2.94 2.56
N PHE A 12 -3.64 -1.67 2.96
CA PHE A 12 -4.83 -0.82 3.08
C PHE A 12 -5.47 -0.56 1.71
N ALA A 13 -4.67 -0.37 0.67
CA ALA A 13 -5.15 -0.10 -0.68
C ALA A 13 -5.96 -1.27 -1.28
N LEU A 14 -5.76 -2.50 -0.80
CA LEU A 14 -6.61 -3.65 -1.15
C LEU A 14 -8.09 -3.45 -0.78
N GLN A 15 -8.38 -2.58 0.19
CA GLN A 15 -9.75 -2.20 0.53
C GLN A 15 -10.38 -1.26 -0.51
N ASN A 16 -9.65 -0.93 -1.58
CA ASN A 16 -10.04 0.05 -2.58
C ASN A 16 -10.38 1.40 -1.94
N ARG A 17 -9.49 1.89 -1.09
CA ARG A 17 -9.62 3.17 -0.39
C ARG A 17 -8.38 4.05 -0.63
N PRO A 18 -8.54 5.38 -0.76
CA PRO A 18 -7.42 6.28 -1.01
C PRO A 18 -6.32 6.23 0.05
N VAL A 19 -5.08 6.36 -0.41
CA VAL A 19 -3.87 6.53 0.41
C VAL A 19 -3.21 7.86 0.03
N ILE A 20 -2.70 8.60 1.01
CA ILE A 20 -1.92 9.82 0.83
C ILE A 20 -0.57 9.61 1.54
N TYR A 21 0.53 9.88 0.85
CA TYR A 21 1.88 9.77 1.38
C TYR A 21 2.39 11.17 1.74
N TYR A 22 2.52 11.48 3.03
CA TYR A 22 3.00 12.77 3.53
C TYR A 22 4.48 12.66 3.92
N GLN A 23 5.36 13.05 3.01
CA GLN A 23 6.81 12.90 3.10
C GLN A 23 7.46 14.29 3.11
N PHE A 24 7.35 14.99 4.25
CA PHE A 24 7.85 16.36 4.42
C PHE A 24 9.35 16.44 4.73
N ASP A 25 9.99 15.29 4.99
CA ASP A 25 11.34 15.16 5.52
C ASP A 25 12.27 14.33 4.62
N GLU A 26 12.03 14.31 3.30
CA GLU A 26 12.82 13.57 2.29
C GLU A 26 14.34 13.88 2.30
N LEU A 27 14.80 14.84 3.10
CA LEU A 27 16.21 15.22 3.28
C LEU A 27 17.02 14.36 4.26
N VAL A 28 16.43 13.39 4.96
CA VAL A 28 17.23 12.57 5.90
C VAL A 28 17.85 11.39 5.16
N GLU A 29 19.18 11.41 5.06
CA GLU A 29 20.12 10.45 4.44
C GLU A 29 19.96 8.94 4.76
N ASN A 30 18.84 8.52 5.37
CA ASN A 30 18.55 7.14 5.71
C ASN A 30 17.76 6.45 4.59
N ARG A 31 18.48 5.95 3.58
CA ARG A 31 18.00 5.04 2.52
C ARG A 31 17.49 3.67 3.03
N HIS A 32 17.13 3.57 4.31
CA HIS A 32 16.65 2.36 4.96
C HIS A 32 15.11 2.27 4.99
N PHE A 33 14.40 3.35 4.67
CA PHE A 33 12.93 3.40 4.65
C PHE A 33 12.34 3.67 3.26
N ALA A 34 13.09 3.38 2.19
CA ALA A 34 12.55 3.51 0.84
C ALA A 34 11.37 2.53 0.69
N ILE A 35 10.14 3.05 0.74
CA ILE A 35 9.02 2.37 0.09
C ILE A 35 9.45 2.20 -1.36
N ASP A 36 9.31 0.99 -1.91
CA ASP A 36 9.54 0.77 -3.32
C ASP A 36 8.63 1.73 -4.10
N PRO A 37 9.12 2.53 -5.06
CA PRO A 37 8.26 3.36 -5.90
C PRO A 37 7.09 2.58 -6.55
N HIS A 38 7.22 1.26 -6.71
CA HIS A 38 6.16 0.37 -7.16
C HIS A 38 5.05 0.10 -6.13
N ASP A 39 5.26 0.41 -4.85
CA ASP A 39 4.30 0.22 -3.75
C ASP A 39 3.51 1.50 -3.41
N ILE A 40 3.70 2.58 -4.20
CA ILE A 40 3.01 3.86 -4.04
C ILE A 40 1.78 3.92 -4.94
N VAL A 41 0.60 3.91 -4.32
CA VAL A 41 -0.73 3.85 -4.97
C VAL A 41 -1.54 5.15 -4.81
N GLY A 42 -0.88 6.24 -4.42
CA GLY A 42 -1.49 7.51 -4.06
C GLY A 42 -0.53 8.69 -4.20
N PRO A 43 -1.02 9.92 -4.05
CA PRO A 43 -0.16 11.11 -4.13
C PRO A 43 0.87 11.12 -3.00
N VAL A 44 2.10 11.49 -3.36
CA VAL A 44 3.17 11.86 -2.43
C VAL A 44 3.19 13.38 -2.35
N VAL A 45 3.12 13.93 -1.14
CA VAL A 45 3.06 15.37 -0.85
C VAL A 45 3.99 15.68 0.30
N ASP A 46 4.57 16.87 0.33
CA ASP A 46 5.60 17.28 1.30
C ASP A 46 5.16 18.46 2.19
N ASN A 47 3.98 19.03 1.93
CA ASN A 47 3.45 20.18 2.64
C ASN A 47 1.98 19.99 3.05
N GLN A 48 1.56 20.77 4.06
CA GLN A 48 0.25 20.63 4.68
C GLN A 48 -0.91 21.02 3.75
N ASP A 49 -0.71 22.01 2.89
CA ASP A 49 -1.76 22.48 1.98
C ASP A 49 -2.12 21.39 0.95
N ASP A 50 -1.11 20.71 0.42
CA ASP A 50 -1.29 19.60 -0.51
C ASP A 50 -1.90 18.36 0.17
N VAL A 51 -1.55 18.09 1.44
CA VAL A 51 -2.24 17.05 2.23
C VAL A 51 -3.73 17.38 2.35
N LEU A 52 -4.09 18.61 2.69
CA LEU A 52 -5.48 19.04 2.81
C LEU A 52 -6.22 18.95 1.48
N PHE A 53 -5.56 19.32 0.38
CA PHE A 53 -6.12 19.19 -0.96
C PHE A 53 -6.36 17.71 -1.35
N ALA A 54 -5.35 16.86 -1.15
CA ALA A 54 -5.45 15.43 -1.40
C ALA A 54 -6.54 14.77 -0.54
N LEU A 55 -6.67 15.17 0.73
CA LEU A 55 -7.71 14.68 1.63
C LEU A 55 -9.10 15.08 1.15
N LYS A 56 -9.30 16.34 0.74
CA LYS A 56 -10.59 16.79 0.17
C LYS A 56 -10.97 15.97 -1.06
N ASN A 57 -10.01 15.64 -1.92
CA ASN A 57 -10.26 14.81 -3.09
C ASN A 57 -10.58 13.36 -2.71
N ALA A 58 -9.83 12.78 -1.76
CA ALA A 58 -10.08 11.44 -1.24
C ALA A 58 -11.44 11.29 -0.54
N LEU A 59 -11.94 12.34 0.11
CA LEU A 59 -13.29 12.35 0.69
C LEU A 59 -14.40 12.41 -0.36
N ARG A 60 -14.13 13.02 -1.52
CA ARG A 60 -15.09 13.05 -2.65
C ARG A 60 -15.03 11.76 -3.47
N GLN A 61 -13.85 11.18 -3.59
CA GLN A 61 -13.58 9.93 -4.29
C GLN A 61 -13.20 8.88 -3.26
N GLU A 62 -14.20 8.27 -2.63
CA GLU A 62 -14.07 7.28 -1.56
C GLU A 62 -13.32 5.99 -1.97
N HIS A 63 -12.93 5.89 -3.24
CA HIS A 63 -12.29 4.76 -3.86
C HIS A 63 -11.06 5.16 -4.65
N LEU A 64 -10.13 4.22 -4.83
CA LEU A 64 -9.01 4.40 -5.73
C LEU A 64 -9.51 4.58 -7.16
N THR A 65 -8.89 5.51 -7.88
CA THR A 65 -9.10 5.65 -9.32
C THR A 65 -8.60 4.40 -10.06
N ASN A 66 -9.05 4.19 -11.30
CA ASN A 66 -8.56 3.07 -12.10
C ASN A 66 -7.03 3.12 -12.30
N ALA A 67 -6.46 4.32 -12.43
CA ALA A 67 -5.01 4.51 -12.54
C ALA A 67 -4.28 4.08 -11.25
N GLN A 68 -4.78 4.48 -10.09
CA GLN A 68 -4.23 4.06 -8.79
C GLN A 68 -4.42 2.56 -8.54
N ARG A 69 -5.55 1.98 -8.98
CA ARG A 69 -5.73 0.52 -8.90
C ARG A 69 -4.76 -0.24 -9.79
N SER A 70 -4.47 0.25 -10.99
CA SER A 70 -3.49 -0.40 -11.88
C SER A 70 -2.06 -0.33 -11.35
N GLN A 71 -1.80 0.56 -10.40
CA GLN A 71 -0.53 0.62 -9.68
C GLN A 71 -0.42 -0.42 -8.57
N LEU A 72 -1.51 -1.12 -8.20
CA LEU A 72 -1.41 -2.30 -7.34
C LEU A 72 -0.77 -3.42 -8.18
N PRO A 73 0.47 -3.84 -7.89
CA PRO A 73 1.05 -4.99 -8.56
C PRO A 73 0.15 -6.22 -8.42
N GLU A 74 -0.44 -6.65 -9.53
CA GLU A 74 -1.15 -7.94 -9.63
C GLU A 74 -0.26 -9.11 -9.17
N ASN A 75 1.07 -8.94 -9.28
CA ASN A 75 2.08 -9.90 -8.85
C ASN A 75 2.40 -9.90 -7.35
N VAL A 76 2.16 -8.81 -6.61
CA VAL A 76 2.43 -8.81 -5.15
C VAL A 76 1.36 -9.61 -4.41
N TYR A 77 0.10 -9.53 -4.83
CA TYR A 77 -0.97 -10.35 -4.28
C TYR A 77 -1.53 -11.35 -5.30
N MET A 78 -0.68 -12.26 -5.77
CA MET A 78 -1.06 -13.33 -6.69
C MET A 78 -2.25 -14.18 -6.19
N GLN A 79 -2.48 -14.24 -4.87
CA GLN A 79 -3.54 -15.06 -4.27
C GLN A 79 -4.32 -14.31 -3.18
N MET A 80 -5.13 -13.31 -3.58
CA MET A 80 -6.09 -12.59 -2.73
C MET A 80 -7.36 -13.39 -2.41
N ASP A 81 -7.22 -14.69 -2.12
CA ASP A 81 -8.35 -15.59 -1.91
C ASP A 81 -8.67 -15.84 -0.44
N THR A 82 -7.98 -15.17 0.50
CA THR A 82 -8.08 -15.36 1.96
C THR A 82 -7.66 -16.75 2.48
N HIS A 83 -7.08 -17.61 1.63
CA HIS A 83 -6.71 -18.98 1.99
C HIS A 83 -5.21 -19.15 2.33
N ALA A 84 -4.46 -18.07 2.53
CA ALA A 84 -3.02 -18.09 2.80
C ALA A 84 -2.66 -19.03 3.97
N ARG A 85 -3.37 -18.93 5.09
CA ARG A 85 -3.20 -19.82 6.25
C ARG A 85 -3.36 -21.30 5.86
N LYS A 86 -4.41 -21.63 5.11
CA LYS A 86 -4.72 -23.02 4.71
C LYS A 86 -3.62 -23.60 3.83
N ARG A 87 -3.06 -22.81 2.91
CA ARG A 87 -1.92 -23.22 2.07
C ARG A 87 -0.67 -23.47 2.92
N LEU A 88 -0.35 -22.54 3.82
CA LEU A 88 0.80 -22.67 4.71
C LEU A 88 0.71 -23.93 5.58
N THR A 89 -0.43 -24.16 6.23
CA THR A 89 -0.66 -25.36 7.05
C THR A 89 -0.48 -26.64 6.25
N LYS A 90 -1.06 -26.72 5.03
CA LYS A 90 -0.90 -27.89 4.15
C LYS A 90 0.56 -28.11 3.74
N ALA A 91 1.29 -27.04 3.44
CA ALA A 91 2.70 -27.13 3.04
C ALA A 91 3.59 -27.63 4.21
N ILE A 92 3.35 -27.13 5.42
CA ILE A 92 4.03 -27.59 6.63
C ILE A 92 3.72 -29.07 6.87
N GLN A 93 2.45 -29.46 6.87
CA GLN A 93 2.05 -30.85 7.11
C GLN A 93 2.68 -31.82 6.10
N LYS A 94 2.62 -31.51 4.79
CA LYS A 94 3.26 -32.30 3.73
C LYS A 94 4.78 -32.44 3.92
N ARG A 95 5.43 -31.44 4.51
CA ARG A 95 6.89 -31.45 4.73
C ARG A 95 7.32 -32.35 5.89
N PHE A 96 6.42 -32.61 6.84
CA PHE A 96 6.69 -33.36 8.08
C PHE A 96 5.97 -34.71 8.16
N GLU A 97 4.99 -34.99 7.29
CA GLU A 97 4.51 -36.34 7.01
C GLU A 97 5.62 -37.09 6.26
N LYS A 98 6.26 -38.04 6.96
CA LYS A 98 7.17 -39.04 6.38
C LYS A 98 6.35 -40.17 5.77
#